data_AF-A0A5B7GUQ5-F1
#
_entry.id   AF-A0A5B7GUQ5-F1
#
_cell.length_a   1.000
_cell.length_b   1.000
_cell.length_c   1.000
_cell.angle_alpha   90.00
_cell.angle_beta   90.00
_cell.angle_gamma   90.00
#
_symmetry.space_group_name_H-M   'P 1'
#
loop_
_entity.id
_entity.type
_entity.pdbx_description
1 polymer ?
#
loop_
_entity_poly.entity_id
_entity_poly.type
_entity_poly.pdbx_seq_one_letter_code
_entity_poly.pdbx_strand_id
1 'polypeptide(L)'
;MSNRTKCSSCRLQGHSREECRKRLNLYFSSLGPAGSSDHEAVFTRIPLRRPQDESATRTFWQWEKADWAGFRRHLSKLNCDSLLQGDVDQQDESFTKVLLGAQARWVPHKQHRRKASDQPWFGPQYRTTSDRRKFWAWQTYKRHPTSYNRAHHSVAAANMEATQLWTKNHWVEDKEKAEGQPSRLKTVVGPCQGQPRAKNKAVLVLDIAGALDHVWHAALLEKLHAVGVDGVLLQLLRDYLQGRHMQVVHNGQQSSPHRITAGVPQGSVLVPLL
;
A
#
# COMPACT_ATOMS: atom_id res chain seq x y z
N MET A 1 -21.38 -15.74 -39.48
CA MET A 1 -21.80 -15.62 -38.07
C MET A 1 -20.55 -15.61 -37.21
N SER A 2 -20.12 -14.44 -36.74
CA SER A 2 -18.83 -14.25 -36.05
C SER A 2 -19.01 -14.46 -34.54
N ASN A 3 -18.40 -15.53 -34.02
CA ASN A 3 -18.40 -15.86 -32.59
C ASN A 3 -17.54 -14.85 -31.81
N ARG A 4 -18.18 -13.90 -31.11
CA ARG A 4 -17.51 -13.04 -30.12
C ARG A 4 -17.34 -13.80 -28.81
N THR A 5 -16.13 -14.24 -28.51
CA THR A 5 -15.74 -14.80 -27.20
C THR A 5 -15.75 -13.70 -26.14
N LYS A 6 -16.52 -13.92 -25.06
CA LYS A 6 -16.67 -12.99 -23.91
C LYS A 6 -15.39 -12.93 -23.09
N CYS A 7 -14.99 -11.73 -22.67
CA CYS A 7 -13.92 -11.50 -21.69
C CYS A 7 -14.43 -11.79 -20.28
N SER A 8 -13.83 -12.75 -19.57
CA SER A 8 -14.26 -13.19 -18.23
C SER A 8 -14.03 -12.16 -17.10
N SER A 9 -13.27 -11.08 -17.33
CA SER A 9 -13.00 -10.06 -16.31
C SER A 9 -13.95 -8.86 -16.33
N CYS A 10 -14.79 -8.70 -17.37
CA CYS A 10 -15.69 -7.57 -17.51
C CYS A 10 -17.10 -8.05 -17.87
N ARG A 11 -18.05 -7.97 -16.92
CA ARG A 11 -19.47 -8.35 -17.09
C ARG A 11 -20.27 -7.41 -18.03
N LEU A 12 -19.64 -6.80 -19.03
CA LEU A 12 -20.29 -5.93 -20.00
C LEU A 12 -20.16 -6.54 -21.40
N GLN A 13 -21.31 -6.85 -22.01
CA GLN A 13 -21.37 -7.44 -23.34
C GLN A 13 -20.91 -6.42 -24.40
N GLY A 14 -20.01 -6.82 -25.30
CA GLY A 14 -19.80 -6.13 -26.58
C GLY A 14 -18.42 -5.57 -26.88
N HIS A 15 -17.50 -5.47 -25.90
CA HIS A 15 -16.20 -4.83 -26.11
C HIS A 15 -15.09 -5.81 -26.54
N SER A 16 -14.23 -5.39 -27.47
CA SER A 16 -13.02 -6.14 -27.85
C SER A 16 -11.97 -6.07 -26.74
N ARG A 17 -11.04 -7.04 -26.69
CA ARG A 17 -9.89 -7.02 -25.73
C ARG A 17 -9.07 -5.74 -25.83
N GLU A 18 -9.00 -5.11 -27.01
CA GLU A 18 -8.32 -3.83 -27.24
C GLU A 18 -9.05 -2.63 -26.63
N GLU A 19 -10.38 -2.62 -26.63
CA GLU A 19 -11.16 -1.56 -25.96
C GLU A 19 -11.03 -1.64 -24.43
N CYS A 20 -10.96 -2.84 -23.87
CA CYS A 20 -10.73 -3.02 -22.44
C CYS A 20 -9.32 -2.54 -22.03
N ARG A 21 -8.30 -2.73 -22.88
CA ARG A 21 -6.93 -2.22 -22.67
C ARG A 21 -6.89 -0.69 -22.63
N LYS A 22 -7.65 0.00 -23.49
CA LYS A 22 -7.71 1.47 -23.53
C LYS A 22 -8.32 2.08 -22.26
N ARG A 23 -9.21 1.38 -21.57
CA ARG A 23 -9.89 1.89 -20.35
C ARG A 23 -9.01 1.88 -19.10
N LEU A 24 -8.01 0.99 -19.02
CA LEU A 24 -7.10 0.89 -17.87
C LEU A 24 -5.76 1.63 -18.06
N ASN A 25 -5.50 2.19 -19.24
CA ASN A 25 -4.24 2.89 -19.56
C ASN A 25 -2.96 2.07 -19.25
N LEU A 26 -3.08 0.74 -19.29
CA LEU A 26 -1.97 -0.19 -19.06
C LEU A 26 -1.32 -0.50 -20.40
N TYR A 27 -0.15 0.08 -20.63
CA TYR A 27 0.69 -0.22 -21.79
C TYR A 27 1.72 -1.26 -21.38
N PHE A 28 1.78 -2.38 -22.09
CA PHE A 28 2.80 -3.41 -21.91
C PHE A 28 3.67 -3.44 -23.16
N SER A 29 4.99 -3.39 -22.99
CA SER A 29 5.96 -3.56 -24.07
C SER A 29 7.06 -4.49 -23.59
N SER A 30 7.36 -5.53 -24.37
CA SER A 30 8.57 -6.32 -24.14
C SER A 30 9.80 -5.44 -24.34
N LEU A 31 10.76 -5.54 -23.43
CA LEU A 31 12.08 -4.91 -23.53
C LEU A 31 13.11 -5.85 -24.16
N GLY A 32 12.70 -7.05 -24.57
CA GLY A 32 13.59 -8.11 -25.04
C GLY A 32 14.32 -8.84 -23.90
N PRO A 33 15.19 -9.79 -24.25
CA PRO A 33 15.94 -10.58 -23.28
C PRO A 33 16.92 -9.72 -22.49
N ALA A 34 16.92 -9.87 -21.17
CA ALA A 34 17.86 -9.20 -20.29
C ALA A 34 19.20 -9.96 -20.30
N GLY A 35 20.07 -9.66 -21.28
CA GLY A 35 21.36 -10.33 -21.42
C GLY A 35 21.21 -11.78 -21.89
N SER A 36 21.84 -12.73 -21.19
CA SER A 36 21.77 -14.17 -21.50
C SER A 36 20.65 -14.91 -20.76
N SER A 37 19.75 -14.17 -20.08
CA SER A 37 18.63 -14.76 -19.37
C SER A 37 17.50 -15.12 -20.33
N ASP A 38 16.88 -16.28 -20.09
CA ASP A 38 15.64 -16.75 -20.70
C ASP A 38 14.40 -15.96 -20.22
N HIS A 39 14.58 -15.02 -19.29
CA HIS A 39 13.52 -14.14 -18.82
C HIS A 39 13.34 -12.94 -19.77
N GLU A 40 12.11 -12.79 -20.27
CA GLU A 40 11.70 -11.64 -21.07
C GLU A 40 11.25 -10.50 -20.14
N ALA A 41 11.97 -9.38 -20.18
CA ALA A 41 11.61 -8.23 -19.38
C ALA A 41 10.38 -7.53 -19.97
N VAL A 42 9.27 -7.51 -19.24
CA VAL A 42 8.07 -6.78 -19.65
C VAL A 42 8.03 -5.42 -18.96
N PHE A 43 8.06 -4.35 -19.76
CA PHE A 43 7.80 -3.00 -19.28
C PHE A 43 6.30 -2.74 -19.25
N THR A 44 5.80 -2.29 -18.11
CA THR A 44 4.42 -1.80 -18.03
C THR A 44 4.36 -0.40 -17.44
N ARG A 45 3.51 0.46 -18.01
CA ARG A 45 3.22 1.78 -17.46
C ARG A 45 1.88 1.76 -16.77
N ILE A 46 1.93 1.70 -15.44
CA ILE A 46 0.74 1.82 -14.59
C ILE A 46 0.62 3.27 -14.11
N PRO A 47 -0.43 4.02 -14.51
CA PRO A 47 -0.68 5.34 -13.94
C PRO A 47 -1.18 5.17 -12.51
N LEU A 48 -0.25 5.07 -11.55
CA LEU A 48 -0.59 5.14 -10.14
C LEU A 48 -1.01 6.58 -9.83
N ARG A 49 -2.31 6.81 -9.65
CA ARG A 49 -2.78 8.01 -8.96
C ARG A 49 -2.29 7.86 -7.53
N ARG A 50 -1.31 8.67 -7.14
CA ARG A 50 -0.96 8.81 -5.72
C ARG A 50 -2.26 9.23 -5.02
N PRO A 51 -2.79 8.47 -4.04
CA PRO A 51 -3.86 8.96 -3.21
C PRO A 51 -3.41 10.32 -2.71
N GLN A 52 -4.24 11.35 -2.93
CA GLN A 52 -3.92 12.64 -2.37
C GLN A 52 -4.00 12.43 -0.87
N ASP A 53 -2.87 12.65 -0.24
CA ASP A 53 -2.56 12.17 1.08
C ASP A 53 -3.41 13.03 2.03
N GLU A 54 -4.58 12.50 2.42
CA GLU A 54 -5.69 13.28 2.97
C GLU A 54 -5.26 13.92 4.30
N SER A 55 -5.56 15.21 4.44
CA SER A 55 -5.27 15.88 5.70
C SER A 55 -6.26 15.40 6.77
N ALA A 56 -5.82 14.54 7.67
CA ALA A 56 -6.64 14.06 8.77
C ALA A 56 -6.70 15.12 9.89
N THR A 57 -7.91 15.48 10.31
CA THR A 57 -8.11 16.28 11.52
C THR A 57 -8.10 15.34 12.72
N ARG A 58 -7.11 15.49 13.61
CA ARG A 58 -7.08 14.79 14.89
C ARG A 58 -7.55 15.73 16.00
N THR A 59 -8.42 15.21 16.85
CA THR A 59 -8.88 15.89 18.07
C THR A 59 -7.97 15.52 19.23
N PHE A 60 -7.37 16.54 19.85
CA PHE A 60 -6.57 16.39 21.06
C PHE A 60 -7.39 16.84 22.27
N TRP A 61 -7.70 15.88 23.14
CA TRP A 61 -8.43 16.10 24.38
C TRP A 61 -7.48 16.57 25.49
N GLN A 62 -7.81 17.69 26.14
CA GLN A 62 -7.04 18.24 27.26
C GLN A 62 -7.66 17.75 28.57
N TRP A 63 -7.44 16.48 28.90
CA TRP A 63 -8.01 15.82 30.09
C TRP A 63 -7.63 16.51 31.41
N GLU A 64 -6.46 17.12 31.49
CA GLU A 64 -6.00 17.90 32.65
C GLU A 64 -6.89 19.11 32.96
N LYS A 65 -7.64 19.60 31.96
CA LYS A 65 -8.54 20.77 32.09
C LYS A 65 -10.01 20.37 32.04
N ALA A 66 -10.31 19.08 32.16
CA ALA A 66 -11.68 18.59 32.12
C ALA A 66 -12.45 19.05 33.37
N ASP A 67 -13.71 19.45 33.18
CA ASP A 67 -14.63 19.67 34.30
C ASP A 67 -15.20 18.32 34.74
N TRP A 68 -14.47 17.65 35.62
CA TRP A 68 -14.85 16.34 36.17
C TRP A 68 -16.10 16.40 37.05
N ALA A 69 -16.43 17.55 37.64
CA ALA A 69 -17.63 17.70 38.45
C ALA A 69 -18.87 17.77 37.56
N GLY A 70 -18.81 18.58 36.50
CA GLY A 70 -19.84 18.66 35.47
C GLY A 70 -20.04 17.35 34.72
N PHE A 71 -18.94 16.67 34.34
CA PHE A 71 -18.97 15.38 33.67
C PHE A 71 -19.66 14.30 34.53
N ARG A 72 -19.27 14.16 35.79
CA ARG A 72 -19.89 13.17 36.72
C ARG A 72 -21.38 13.45 36.96
N ARG A 73 -21.75 14.71 37.17
CA ARG A 73 -23.16 15.12 37.33
C ARG A 73 -24.00 14.87 36.08
N HIS A 74 -23.38 14.93 34.90
CA HIS A 74 -24.05 14.61 33.64
C HIS A 74 -24.29 13.11 33.52
N LEU A 75 -23.26 12.29 33.80
CA LEU A 75 -23.38 10.83 33.78
C LEU A 75 -24.38 10.30 34.82
N SER A 76 -24.43 10.89 36.01
CA SER A 76 -25.37 10.48 37.07
C SER A 76 -26.84 10.74 36.75
N LYS A 77 -27.12 11.56 35.72
CA LYS A 77 -28.48 11.88 35.25
C LYS A 77 -28.90 11.04 34.05
N LEU A 78 -28.01 10.20 33.53
CA LEU A 78 -28.32 9.34 32.39
C LEU A 78 -29.25 8.21 32.84
N ASN A 79 -30.32 8.00 32.07
CA ASN A 79 -31.20 6.88 32.29
C ASN A 79 -30.68 5.66 31.52
N CYS A 80 -29.89 4.83 32.19
CA CYS A 80 -29.31 3.60 31.61
C CYS A 80 -30.38 2.64 31.07
N ASP A 81 -31.56 2.58 31.70
CA ASP A 81 -32.64 1.68 31.31
C ASP A 81 -33.27 2.06 29.97
N SER A 82 -33.17 3.34 29.58
CA SER A 82 -33.59 3.83 28.26
C SER A 82 -32.49 3.73 27.20
N LEU A 83 -31.23 3.66 27.63
CA LEU A 83 -30.04 3.61 26.77
C LEU A 83 -29.71 2.20 26.30
N LEU A 84 -30.04 1.19 27.12
CA LEU A 84 -29.80 -0.22 26.87
C LEU A 84 -31.05 -0.94 26.36
N GLN A 85 -31.74 -0.32 25.39
CA GLN A 85 -32.91 -0.91 24.73
C GLN A 85 -32.60 -1.25 23.28
N GLY A 86 -33.17 -2.35 22.77
CA GLY A 86 -32.97 -2.81 21.40
C GLY A 86 -31.88 -3.88 21.27
N ASP A 87 -31.33 -4.02 20.06
CA ASP A 87 -30.24 -4.97 19.79
C ASP A 87 -28.88 -4.46 20.30
N VAL A 88 -27.93 -5.37 20.54
CA VAL A 88 -26.62 -5.08 21.14
C VAL A 88 -25.84 -4.00 20.36
N ASP A 89 -25.88 -4.02 19.04
CA ASP A 89 -25.16 -3.04 18.20
C ASP A 89 -25.79 -1.64 18.34
N GLN A 90 -27.12 -1.56 18.43
CA GLN A 90 -27.83 -0.30 18.67
C GLN A 90 -27.61 0.25 20.08
N GLN A 91 -27.51 -0.64 21.07
CA GLN A 91 -27.18 -0.28 22.44
C GLN A 91 -25.76 0.29 22.52
N ASP A 92 -24.78 -0.37 21.88
CA ASP A 92 -23.39 0.09 21.84
C ASP A 92 -23.27 1.44 21.14
N GLU A 93 -23.93 1.62 19.99
CA GLU A 93 -23.90 2.88 19.26
C GLU A 93 -24.54 4.02 20.06
N SER A 94 -25.67 3.76 20.72
CA SER A 94 -26.39 4.75 21.52
C SER A 94 -25.61 5.15 22.77
N PHE A 95 -25.05 4.17 23.48
CA PHE A 95 -24.20 4.39 24.64
C PHE A 95 -22.93 5.17 24.26
N THR A 96 -22.26 4.74 23.20
CA THR A 96 -21.05 5.40 22.69
C THR A 96 -21.34 6.85 22.27
N LYS A 97 -22.45 7.12 21.58
CA LYS A 97 -22.86 8.49 21.21
C LYS A 97 -23.05 9.39 22.43
N VAL A 98 -23.75 8.91 23.46
CA VAL A 98 -23.98 9.68 24.69
C VAL A 98 -22.68 9.95 25.43
N LEU A 99 -21.81 8.95 25.55
CA LEU A 99 -20.53 9.10 26.23
C LEU A 99 -19.59 10.06 25.50
N LEU A 100 -19.46 9.93 24.17
CA LEU A 100 -18.66 10.84 23.35
C LEU A 100 -19.24 12.26 23.35
N GLY A 101 -20.58 12.41 23.38
CA GLY A 101 -21.25 13.70 23.51
C GLY A 101 -20.97 14.37 24.87
N ALA A 102 -21.01 13.60 25.95
CA ALA A 102 -20.63 14.07 27.28
C ALA A 102 -19.15 14.49 27.30
N GLN A 103 -18.25 13.67 26.74
CA GLN A 103 -16.83 13.97 26.64
C GLN A 103 -16.60 15.28 25.87
N ALA A 104 -17.24 15.47 24.71
CA ALA A 104 -17.13 16.68 23.90
C ALA A 104 -17.57 17.95 24.63
N ARG A 105 -18.54 17.85 25.53
CA ARG A 105 -19.09 18.98 26.28
C ARG A 105 -18.26 19.35 27.50
N TRP A 106 -17.66 18.38 28.19
CA TRP A 106 -17.00 18.60 29.49
C TRP A 106 -15.47 18.51 29.45
N VAL A 107 -14.90 18.00 28.35
CA VAL A 107 -13.45 17.92 28.14
C VAL A 107 -13.06 18.90 27.04
N PRO A 108 -12.34 19.99 27.37
CA PRO A 108 -11.83 20.90 26.35
C PRO A 108 -10.96 20.16 25.35
N HIS A 109 -11.17 20.42 24.06
CA HIS A 109 -10.41 19.80 23.00
C HIS A 109 -9.90 20.82 21.99
N LYS A 110 -8.82 20.46 21.30
CA LYS A 110 -8.29 21.23 20.17
C LYS A 110 -8.26 20.33 18.95
N GLN A 111 -8.78 20.83 17.84
CA GLN A 111 -8.66 20.15 16.57
C GLN A 111 -7.37 20.59 15.90
N HIS A 112 -6.60 19.61 15.43
CA HIS A 112 -5.42 19.89 14.64
C HIS A 112 -5.42 19.11 13.34
N ARG A 113 -5.32 19.85 12.24
CA ARG A 113 -5.21 19.31 10.89
C ARG A 113 -3.76 18.91 10.64
N ARG A 114 -3.50 17.60 10.60
CA ARG A 114 -2.24 17.09 10.05
C ARG A 114 -2.37 17.03 8.54
N LYS A 115 -1.44 17.63 7.82
CA LYS A 115 -1.23 17.37 6.40
C LYS A 115 -0.43 16.08 6.29
N ALA A 116 -0.63 15.30 5.26
CA ALA A 116 0.14 14.07 5.11
C ALA A 116 1.62 14.30 4.73
N SER A 117 1.97 15.50 4.27
CA SER A 117 3.36 15.96 4.19
C SER A 117 3.96 16.31 5.55
N ASP A 118 3.14 16.35 6.61
CA ASP A 118 3.61 16.72 7.93
C ASP A 118 4.39 15.58 8.52
N GLN A 119 5.56 15.93 9.03
CA GLN A 119 6.47 14.97 9.56
C GLN A 119 5.94 14.47 10.92
N PRO A 120 5.95 13.16 11.19
CA PRO A 120 5.33 12.59 12.40
C PRO A 120 5.86 13.22 13.69
N TRP A 121 7.16 13.52 13.70
CA TRP A 121 7.92 14.14 14.79
C TRP A 121 7.73 15.66 14.93
N PHE A 122 7.18 16.36 13.92
CA PHE A 122 7.01 17.82 14.00
C PHE A 122 5.61 18.18 14.46
N GLY A 123 5.47 18.22 15.78
CA GLY A 123 4.22 18.59 16.40
C GLY A 123 3.78 20.04 16.05
N PRO A 124 2.49 20.34 16.27
CA PRO A 124 1.91 21.65 15.93
C PRO A 124 2.49 22.77 16.77
N GLN A 125 2.91 22.43 17.99
CA GLN A 125 3.52 23.34 18.96
C GLN A 125 4.90 23.82 18.49
N TYR A 126 5.75 22.90 18.02
CA TYR A 126 7.05 23.23 17.45
C TYR A 126 6.89 24.00 16.15
N ARG A 127 6.02 23.54 15.25
CA ARG A 127 5.75 24.20 13.98
C ARG A 127 5.28 25.65 14.15
N THR A 128 4.29 25.87 15.00
CA THR A 128 3.69 27.21 15.16
C THR A 128 4.67 28.20 15.78
N THR A 129 5.60 27.74 16.62
CA THR A 129 6.58 28.60 17.28
C THR A 129 7.83 28.82 16.44
N SER A 130 8.37 27.80 15.79
CA SER A 130 9.58 27.89 14.97
C SER A 130 9.31 28.53 13.60
N ASP A 131 8.29 28.06 12.87
CA ASP A 131 8.01 28.54 11.50
C ASP A 131 7.56 29.99 11.54
N ARG A 132 6.75 30.37 12.54
CA ARG A 132 6.27 31.73 12.71
C ARG A 132 7.43 32.68 12.98
N ARG A 133 8.36 32.34 13.90
CA ARG A 133 9.53 33.19 14.20
C ARG A 133 10.41 33.40 12.96
N LYS A 134 10.72 32.33 12.21
CA LYS A 134 11.47 32.44 10.94
C LYS A 134 10.72 33.28 9.91
N PHE A 135 9.41 33.05 9.74
CA PHE A 135 8.58 33.77 8.79
C PHE A 135 8.54 35.27 9.08
N TRP A 136 8.32 35.68 10.34
CA TRP A 136 8.34 37.09 10.72
C TRP A 136 9.73 37.71 10.51
N ALA A 137 10.80 37.02 10.89
CA ALA A 137 12.17 37.51 10.64
C ALA A 137 12.47 37.70 9.15
N TRP A 138 11.99 36.79 8.29
CA TRP A 138 12.09 36.90 6.83
C TRP A 138 11.26 38.06 6.28
N GLN A 139 10.02 38.24 6.76
CA GLN A 139 9.17 39.35 6.34
C GLN A 139 9.79 40.71 6.71
N THR A 140 10.34 40.82 7.92
CA THR A 140 11.03 42.03 8.39
C THR A 140 12.27 42.32 7.54
N TYR A 141 13.09 41.29 7.23
CA TYR A 141 14.23 41.44 6.32
C TYR A 141 13.82 41.86 4.90
N LYS A 142 12.75 41.29 4.36
CA LYS A 142 12.25 41.67 3.02
C LYS A 142 11.76 43.11 2.96
N ARG A 143 11.13 43.61 4.01
CA ARG A 143 10.65 44.99 4.10
C ARG A 143 11.80 45.97 4.35
N HIS A 144 12.76 45.57 5.17
CA HIS A 144 13.89 46.39 5.59
C HIS A 144 15.19 45.58 5.52
N PRO A 145 15.85 45.52 4.36
CA PRO A 145 17.02 44.66 4.13
C PRO A 145 18.30 45.27 4.73
N THR A 146 18.38 45.31 6.06
CA THR A 146 19.55 45.74 6.82
C THR A 146 20.42 44.54 7.22
N SER A 147 21.69 44.78 7.55
CA SER A 147 22.61 43.75 8.06
C SER A 147 22.09 43.10 9.35
N TYR A 148 21.52 43.90 10.25
CA TYR A 148 20.86 43.44 11.47
C TYR A 148 19.67 42.50 11.19
N ASN A 149 18.76 42.89 10.28
CA ASN A 149 17.60 42.06 9.94
C ASN A 149 18.00 40.76 9.22
N ARG A 150 19.06 40.80 8.40
CA ARG A 150 19.65 39.62 7.77
C ARG A 150 20.20 38.65 8.81
N ALA A 151 20.94 39.16 9.80
CA ALA A 151 21.45 38.36 10.91
C ALA A 151 20.31 37.75 11.75
N HIS A 152 19.28 38.54 12.06
CA HIS A 152 18.10 38.06 12.77
C HIS A 152 17.36 36.93 12.03
N HIS A 153 17.17 37.05 10.70
CA HIS A 153 16.60 35.99 9.89
C HIS A 153 17.48 34.73 9.87
N SER A 154 18.80 34.90 9.75
CA SER A 154 19.77 33.79 9.78
C SER A 154 19.69 33.01 11.10
N VAL A 155 19.69 33.70 12.24
CA VAL A 155 19.55 33.09 13.57
C VAL A 155 18.20 32.37 13.70
N ALA A 156 17.11 32.98 13.24
CA ALA A 156 15.79 32.33 13.26
C ALA A 156 15.72 31.08 12.38
N ALA A 157 16.43 31.07 11.24
CA ALA A 157 16.54 29.89 10.38
C ALA A 157 17.37 28.77 11.03
N ALA A 158 18.51 29.10 11.65
CA ALA A 158 19.34 28.14 12.39
C ALA A 158 18.58 27.53 13.57
N ASN A 159 17.84 28.34 14.33
CA ASN A 159 17.01 27.85 15.44
C ASN A 159 15.90 26.90 14.98
N MET A 160 15.29 27.16 13.81
CA MET A 160 14.29 26.26 13.22
C MET A 160 14.92 24.90 12.86
N GLU A 161 16.10 24.90 12.26
CA GLU A 161 16.84 23.69 11.89
C GLU A 161 17.24 22.88 13.13
N ALA A 162 17.78 23.54 14.16
CA ALA A 162 18.11 22.90 15.44
C ALA A 162 16.87 22.28 16.12
N THR A 163 15.73 22.98 16.10
CA THR A 163 14.46 22.46 16.65
C THR A 163 14.00 21.22 15.88
N GLN A 164 14.07 21.24 14.54
CA GLN A 164 13.70 20.10 13.71
C GLN A 164 14.61 18.90 13.99
N LEU A 165 15.93 19.12 14.08
CA LEU A 165 16.89 18.06 14.39
C LEU A 165 16.65 17.45 15.77
N TRP A 166 16.43 18.28 16.80
CA TRP A 166 16.13 17.83 18.15
C TRP A 166 14.85 16.98 18.20
N THR A 167 13.75 17.46 17.60
CA THR A 167 12.48 16.71 17.57
C THR A 167 12.59 15.38 16.83
N LYS A 168 13.37 15.35 15.74
CA LYS A 168 13.62 14.13 14.98
C LYS A 168 14.37 13.09 15.80
N ASN A 169 15.42 13.50 16.52
CA ASN A 169 16.22 12.59 17.34
C ASN A 169 15.40 12.03 18.51
N HIS A 170 14.67 12.89 19.23
CA HIS A 170 13.80 12.45 20.33
C HIS A 170 12.72 11.45 19.86
N TRP A 171 12.15 11.66 18.67
CA TRP A 171 11.18 10.72 18.11
C TRP A 171 11.79 9.38 17.73
N VAL A 172 13.04 9.36 17.24
CA VAL A 172 13.76 8.11 16.97
C VAL A 172 13.98 7.35 18.28
N GLU A 173 14.41 8.03 19.33
CA GLU A 173 14.58 7.42 20.66
C GLU A 173 13.27 6.86 21.22
N ASP A 174 12.16 7.60 21.10
CA ASP A 174 10.83 7.15 21.54
C ASP A 174 10.34 5.94 20.72
N LYS A 175 10.59 5.94 19.41
CA LYS A 175 10.25 4.84 18.52
C LYS A 175 11.07 3.59 18.84
N GLU A 176 12.37 3.73 19.08
CA GLU A 176 13.27 2.63 19.46
C GLU A 176 12.87 2.02 20.81
N LYS A 177 12.44 2.85 21.77
CA LYS A 177 11.89 2.39 23.05
C LYS A 177 10.54 1.68 22.88
N ALA A 178 9.70 2.13 21.96
CA ALA A 178 8.37 1.57 21.73
C ALA A 178 8.39 0.28 20.90
N GLU A 179 9.32 0.14 19.95
CA GLU A 179 9.30 -0.97 18.99
C GLU A 179 10.00 -2.24 19.45
N GLY A 180 10.91 -2.20 20.43
CA GLY A 180 11.60 -3.40 20.91
C GLY A 180 12.36 -4.16 19.81
N GLN A 181 13.69 -4.05 19.80
CA GLN A 181 14.65 -4.74 18.90
C GLN A 181 14.07 -5.44 17.64
N PRO A 182 14.06 -4.79 16.46
CA PRO A 182 13.32 -5.27 15.30
C PRO A 182 13.98 -6.49 14.63
N SER A 183 13.27 -7.61 14.66
CA SER A 183 13.53 -8.80 13.84
C SER A 183 13.24 -8.53 12.36
N ARG A 184 14.32 -8.55 11.55
CA ARG A 184 14.43 -8.78 10.10
C ARG A 184 13.12 -8.84 9.27
N LEU A 185 12.89 -7.78 8.49
CA LEU A 185 12.48 -7.81 7.07
C LEU A 185 12.82 -6.44 6.46
N LYS A 186 13.72 -6.38 5.46
CA LYS A 186 14.11 -5.14 4.78
C LYS A 186 13.51 -5.11 3.38
N THR A 187 12.46 -4.31 3.19
CA THR A 187 12.08 -3.83 1.86
C THR A 187 13.14 -2.84 1.40
N VAL A 188 13.90 -3.16 0.35
CA VAL A 188 14.85 -2.22 -0.24
C VAL A 188 14.09 -1.32 -1.23
N VAL A 189 13.63 -0.16 -0.75
CA VAL A 189 13.22 0.96 -1.60
C VAL A 189 14.39 1.94 -1.61
N GLY A 190 15.18 1.94 -2.69
CA GLY A 190 16.26 2.91 -2.88
C GLY A 190 15.75 4.19 -3.54
N PRO A 191 15.87 5.38 -2.92
CA PRO A 191 15.60 6.63 -3.61
C PRO A 191 16.74 6.96 -4.60
N CYS A 192 16.41 7.18 -5.88
CA CYS A 192 17.33 7.82 -6.82
C CYS A 192 17.53 9.28 -6.39
N GLN A 193 18.69 9.61 -5.83
CA GLN A 193 19.05 10.99 -5.52
C GLN A 193 19.50 11.71 -6.79
N GLY A 194 18.97 12.91 -7.05
CA GLY A 194 19.61 13.86 -7.98
C GLY A 194 18.79 14.51 -9.11
N GLN A 195 17.46 14.67 -9.02
CA GLN A 195 16.74 15.50 -10.01
C GLN A 195 15.44 16.15 -9.48
N PRO A 196 15.19 17.46 -9.69
CA PRO A 196 14.05 18.18 -9.08
C PRO A 196 12.66 17.83 -9.64
N ARG A 197 12.56 16.93 -10.62
CA ARG A 197 11.30 16.46 -11.23
C ARG A 197 11.41 15.00 -11.71
N ALA A 198 12.01 14.13 -10.91
CA ALA A 198 12.12 12.72 -11.25
C ALA A 198 10.73 12.05 -11.21
N LYS A 199 10.24 11.60 -12.37
CA LYS A 199 9.12 10.66 -12.46
C LYS A 199 9.52 9.42 -11.65
N ASN A 200 8.79 9.09 -10.59
CA ASN A 200 9.05 7.88 -9.80
C ASN A 200 9.00 6.66 -10.73
N LYS A 201 10.15 6.05 -10.99
CA LYS A 201 10.25 4.75 -11.66
C LYS A 201 10.37 3.71 -10.56
N ALA A 202 9.46 2.75 -10.51
CA ALA A 202 9.55 1.59 -9.65
C ALA A 202 9.82 0.38 -10.55
N VAL A 203 10.73 -0.49 -10.11
CA VAL A 203 10.98 -1.79 -10.72
C VAL A 203 10.32 -2.82 -9.82
N LEU A 204 9.38 -3.58 -10.37
CA LEU A 204 8.76 -4.72 -9.70
C LEU A 204 9.39 -5.98 -10.28
N VAL A 205 10.14 -6.71 -9.45
CA VAL A 205 10.66 -8.03 -9.79
C VAL A 205 9.73 -9.05 -9.17
N LEU A 206 9.10 -9.88 -9.99
CA LEU A 206 8.24 -10.97 -9.56
C LEU A 206 8.92 -12.28 -9.91
N ASP A 207 9.05 -13.16 -8.94
CA ASP A 207 9.51 -14.53 -9.12
C ASP A 207 8.35 -15.49 -8.79
N ILE A 208 8.11 -16.47 -9.66
CA ILE A 208 7.05 -17.45 -9.50
C ILE A 208 7.69 -18.75 -9.03
N ALA A 209 7.56 -19.04 -7.74
CA ALA A 209 8.01 -20.31 -7.17
C ALA A 209 7.34 -21.48 -7.90
N GLY A 210 8.14 -22.44 -8.40
CA GLY A 210 7.63 -23.67 -9.00
C GLY A 210 6.76 -23.44 -10.25
N ALA A 211 7.09 -22.45 -11.10
CA ALA A 211 6.26 -22.09 -12.26
C ALA A 211 5.88 -23.30 -13.15
N LEU A 212 6.81 -24.25 -13.33
CA LEU A 212 6.60 -25.46 -14.11
C LEU A 212 5.71 -26.49 -13.40
N ASP A 213 5.58 -26.44 -12.07
CA ASP A 213 4.76 -27.38 -11.29
C ASP A 213 3.30 -26.89 -11.21
N HIS A 214 3.04 -25.63 -11.56
CA HIS A 214 1.74 -24.98 -11.43
C HIS A 214 1.03 -24.69 -12.76
N VAL A 215 1.53 -25.21 -13.89
CA VAL A 215 0.93 -25.02 -15.21
C VAL A 215 -0.46 -25.66 -15.29
N TRP A 216 -1.50 -24.86 -15.53
CA TRP A 216 -2.86 -25.37 -15.67
C TRP A 216 -3.12 -25.94 -17.07
N HIS A 217 -3.26 -27.27 -17.18
CA HIS A 217 -3.33 -27.97 -18.47
C HIS A 217 -4.46 -27.50 -19.38
N ALA A 218 -5.66 -27.26 -18.83
CA ALA A 218 -6.81 -26.82 -19.63
C ALA A 218 -6.54 -25.46 -20.28
N ALA A 219 -6.04 -24.49 -19.49
CA ALA A 219 -5.71 -23.16 -19.99
C ALA A 219 -4.52 -23.18 -20.97
N LEU A 220 -3.55 -24.07 -20.77
CA LEU A 220 -2.44 -24.26 -21.71
C LEU A 220 -2.94 -24.76 -23.07
N LEU A 221 -3.76 -25.80 -23.09
CA LEU A 221 -4.32 -26.36 -24.32
C LEU A 221 -5.22 -25.36 -25.07
N GLU A 222 -6.02 -24.57 -24.35
CA GLU A 222 -6.81 -23.50 -24.95
C GLU A 222 -5.93 -22.41 -25.58
N LYS A 223 -4.82 -22.03 -24.92
CA LYS A 223 -3.86 -21.06 -25.46
C LYS A 223 -3.18 -21.59 -26.72
N LEU A 224 -2.73 -22.85 -26.71
CA LEU A 224 -2.12 -23.48 -27.88
C LEU A 224 -3.08 -23.48 -29.07
N HIS A 225 -4.35 -23.82 -28.82
CA HIS A 225 -5.38 -23.77 -29.85
C HIS A 225 -5.61 -22.35 -30.38
N ALA A 226 -5.64 -21.35 -29.50
CA ALA A 226 -5.82 -19.96 -29.89
C ALA A 226 -4.64 -19.39 -30.70
N VAL A 227 -3.43 -19.95 -30.55
CA VAL A 227 -2.24 -19.58 -31.34
C VAL A 227 -2.21 -20.31 -32.70
N GLY A 228 -3.13 -21.24 -32.94
CA GLY A 228 -3.28 -21.96 -34.21
C GLY A 228 -2.75 -23.40 -34.18
N VAL A 229 -2.42 -23.94 -33.01
CA VAL A 229 -2.09 -25.37 -32.87
C VAL A 229 -3.38 -26.17 -32.81
N ASP A 230 -3.66 -26.99 -33.82
CA ASP A 230 -4.89 -27.77 -33.90
C ASP A 230 -4.65 -29.22 -34.35
N GLY A 231 -5.75 -29.92 -34.62
CA GLY A 231 -5.73 -31.29 -35.14
C GLY A 231 -4.97 -32.28 -34.24
N VAL A 232 -4.16 -33.12 -34.90
CA VAL A 232 -3.46 -34.24 -34.27
C VAL A 232 -2.42 -33.77 -33.25
N LEU A 233 -1.74 -32.64 -33.52
CA LEU A 233 -0.71 -32.11 -32.62
C LEU A 233 -1.30 -31.65 -31.30
N LEU A 234 -2.43 -30.94 -31.33
CA LEU A 234 -3.12 -30.52 -30.10
C LEU A 234 -3.63 -31.73 -29.29
N GLN A 235 -4.08 -32.78 -29.97
CA GLN A 235 -4.49 -34.02 -29.31
C GLN A 235 -3.30 -34.73 -28.65
N LEU A 236 -2.16 -34.81 -29.34
CA LEU A 236 -0.93 -35.39 -28.78
C LEU A 236 -0.47 -34.63 -27.53
N LEU A 237 -0.52 -33.29 -27.55
CA LEU A 237 -0.18 -32.46 -26.38
C LEU A 237 -1.18 -32.61 -25.23
N ARG A 238 -2.46 -32.81 -25.56
CA ARG A 238 -3.49 -33.12 -24.55
C ARG A 238 -3.19 -34.45 -23.86
N ASP A 239 -2.89 -35.49 -24.64
CA ASP A 239 -2.58 -36.83 -24.12
C ASP A 239 -1.26 -36.81 -23.33
N TYR A 240 -0.29 -36.00 -23.76
CA TYR A 240 0.97 -35.80 -23.05
C TYR A 240 0.80 -35.19 -21.65
N LEU A 241 -0.19 -34.31 -21.46
CA LEU A 241 -0.42 -33.62 -20.19
C LEU A 241 -1.38 -34.37 -19.26
N GLN A 242 -2.34 -35.10 -19.83
CA GLN A 242 -3.41 -35.79 -19.10
C GLN A 242 -2.96 -37.14 -18.51
N GLY A 243 -3.71 -37.63 -17.51
CA GLY A 243 -3.54 -38.99 -16.98
C GLY A 243 -2.20 -39.26 -16.26
N ARG A 244 -1.44 -38.21 -15.94
CA ARG A 244 -0.11 -38.35 -15.34
C ARG A 244 -0.19 -38.70 -13.87
N HIS A 245 0.74 -39.56 -13.44
CA HIS A 245 0.93 -39.95 -12.05
C HIS A 245 2.42 -39.84 -11.71
N MET A 246 2.73 -39.51 -10.46
CA MET A 246 4.08 -39.51 -9.91
C MET A 246 4.16 -40.46 -8.73
N GLN A 247 5.33 -41.05 -8.55
CA GLN A 247 5.68 -41.85 -7.39
C GLN A 247 7.09 -41.46 -6.93
N VAL A 248 7.31 -41.49 -5.63
CA VAL A 248 8.63 -41.27 -5.05
C VAL A 248 9.23 -42.64 -4.74
N VAL A 249 10.44 -42.88 -5.23
CA VAL A 249 11.23 -44.06 -4.88
C VAL A 249 12.36 -43.62 -3.96
N HIS A 250 12.37 -44.15 -2.74
CA HIS A 250 13.44 -43.88 -1.77
C HIS A 250 13.90 -45.20 -1.16
N ASN A 251 15.20 -45.47 -1.22
CA ASN A 251 15.83 -46.70 -0.72
C ASN A 251 15.14 -48.00 -1.20
N GLY A 252 14.71 -48.03 -2.46
CA GLY A 252 14.03 -49.19 -3.06
C GLY A 252 12.55 -49.34 -2.69
N GLN A 253 12.02 -48.51 -1.79
CA GLN A 253 10.58 -48.45 -1.50
C GLN A 253 9.89 -47.40 -2.37
N GLN A 254 8.72 -47.75 -2.90
CA GLN A 254 7.94 -46.89 -3.78
C GLN A 254 6.70 -46.38 -3.04
N SER A 255 6.39 -45.09 -3.20
CA SER A 255 5.14 -44.52 -2.71
C SER A 255 3.95 -44.96 -3.55
N SER A 256 2.74 -44.82 -3.00
CA SER A 256 1.52 -44.90 -3.82
C SER A 256 1.55 -43.86 -4.96
N PRO A 257 1.02 -44.19 -6.15
CA PRO A 257 0.90 -43.24 -7.24
C PRO A 257 0.03 -42.04 -6.86
N HIS A 258 0.57 -40.84 -7.07
CA HIS A 258 -0.13 -39.58 -6.89
C HIS A 258 -0.46 -38.99 -8.26
N ARG A 259 -1.73 -38.66 -8.49
CA ARG A 259 -2.16 -38.09 -9.78
C ARG A 259 -1.75 -36.62 -9.89
N ILE A 260 -1.14 -36.26 -11.01
CA ILE A 260 -0.73 -34.89 -11.32
C ILE A 260 -1.86 -34.18 -12.07
N THR A 261 -2.34 -33.07 -11.51
CA THR A 261 -3.44 -32.27 -12.09
C THR A 261 -2.99 -30.93 -12.65
N ALA A 262 -1.75 -30.52 -12.36
CA ALA A 262 -1.12 -29.30 -12.85
C ALA A 262 0.39 -29.50 -13.01
N GLY A 263 1.03 -28.61 -13.77
CA GLY A 263 2.46 -28.62 -14.04
C GLY A 263 2.86 -29.42 -15.27
N VAL A 264 4.12 -29.34 -15.66
CA VAL A 264 4.73 -30.05 -16.79
C VAL A 264 5.95 -30.81 -16.29
N PRO A 265 6.27 -31.99 -16.84
CA PRO A 265 7.32 -32.84 -16.30
C PRO A 265 8.69 -32.20 -16.52
N GLN A 266 9.32 -31.72 -15.44
CA GLN A 266 10.67 -31.15 -15.47
C GLN A 266 11.66 -32.16 -16.08
N GLY A 267 12.44 -31.73 -17.08
CA GLY A 267 13.38 -32.58 -17.83
C GLY A 267 12.86 -33.06 -19.19
N SER A 268 11.62 -32.76 -19.58
CA SER A 268 11.16 -32.94 -20.95
C SER A 268 11.64 -31.81 -21.86
N VAL A 269 12.05 -32.18 -23.08
CA VAL A 269 12.50 -31.24 -24.13
C VAL A 269 11.38 -30.28 -24.57
N LEU A 270 10.11 -30.67 -24.37
CA LEU A 270 8.96 -29.88 -24.77
C LEU A 270 8.58 -28.78 -23.76
N VAL A 271 9.10 -28.85 -22.53
CA VAL A 271 8.69 -27.98 -21.42
C VAL A 271 9.00 -26.50 -21.66
N PRO A 272 10.18 -26.09 -22.15
CA PRO A 272 10.44 -24.67 -22.41
C PRO A 272 9.57 -24.07 -23.51
N LEU A 273 8.93 -24.92 -24.34
CA LEU A 273 8.06 -24.50 -25.45
C LEU A 273 6.57 -24.44 -25.06
N LEU A 274 6.18 -25.13 -23.99
CA LEU A 274 4.79 -25.27 -23.53
C LEU A 274 4.47 -24.30 -22.37
#